data_AF-A0A066YNK4-F1
#
_entry.id   AF-A0A066YNK4-F1
#
_cell.length_a   1.000
_cell.length_b   1.000
_cell.length_c   1.000
_cell.angle_alpha   90.00
_cell.angle_beta   90.00
_cell.angle_gamma   90.00
#
_symmetry.space_group_name_H-M   'P 1'
#
loop_
_entity.id
_entity.type
_entity.pdbx_description
1 polymer ?
#
loop_
_entity_poly.entity_id
_entity_poly.type
_entity_poly.pdbx_seq_one_letter_code
_entity_poly.pdbx_strand_id
1 'polypeptide(L)'
;MLAKIAATEVPAVPRPPAALREAIAQAVDFQQTGQWHRLGPLLDALENAAAKELGRARQALTEVAQPLAVRAELRGRLEAYKAMAARLGLAEDPEVVERFEKARWLLWSAPCDLRAGAEAVARFQRALRAPERQPEPAQTEDPAQGEETDG
;
A
#
# COMPACT_ATOMS: atom_id res chain seq x y z
N MET A 1 3.22 10.34 -3.65
CA MET A 1 1.89 10.20 -4.30
C MET A 1 1.52 8.72 -4.22
N LEU A 2 0.41 8.34 -3.58
CA LEU A 2 -0.01 6.93 -3.50
C LEU A 2 -0.49 6.46 -4.88
N ALA A 3 0.02 5.32 -5.35
CA ALA A 3 -0.24 4.79 -6.69
C ALA A 3 -1.46 3.85 -6.74
N LYS A 4 -2.03 3.66 -7.92
CA LYS A 4 -3.10 2.71 -8.21
C LYS A 4 -2.50 1.37 -8.64
N ILE A 5 -2.96 0.26 -8.07
CA ILE A 5 -2.56 -1.08 -8.51
C ILE A 5 -3.52 -1.52 -9.63
N ALA A 6 -3.09 -1.37 -10.88
CA ALA A 6 -3.75 -1.98 -12.03
C ALA A 6 -3.36 -3.46 -12.12
N ALA A 7 -4.31 -4.33 -12.46
CA ALA A 7 -4.17 -5.78 -12.27
C ALA A 7 -3.32 -6.49 -13.34
N THR A 8 -2.76 -5.81 -14.35
CA THR A 8 -2.47 -6.51 -15.62
C THR A 8 -1.08 -6.37 -16.22
N GLU A 9 -0.19 -5.52 -15.72
CA GLU A 9 1.13 -5.37 -16.35
C GLU A 9 2.26 -5.77 -15.40
N VAL A 10 2.57 -7.07 -15.45
CA VAL A 10 3.87 -7.57 -14.97
C VAL A 10 4.89 -7.23 -16.06
N PRO A 11 5.95 -6.45 -15.77
CA PRO A 11 6.98 -6.16 -16.76
C PRO A 11 7.56 -7.48 -17.29
N ALA A 12 7.59 -7.62 -18.62
CA ALA A 12 8.17 -8.80 -19.24
C ALA A 12 9.64 -8.93 -18.81
N VAL A 13 10.00 -10.08 -18.23
CA VAL A 13 11.40 -10.39 -17.90
C VAL A 13 12.11 -10.70 -19.22
N PRO A 14 13.06 -9.87 -19.69
CA PRO A 14 13.75 -10.15 -20.93
C PRO A 14 14.61 -11.41 -20.75
N ARG A 15 14.55 -12.32 -21.71
CA ARG A 15 15.52 -13.43 -21.78
C ARG A 15 16.92 -12.85 -22.00
N PRO A 16 18.00 -13.47 -21.45
CA PRO A 16 19.35 -12.99 -21.70
C PRO A 16 19.60 -12.85 -23.21
N PRO A 17 19.94 -11.65 -23.71
CA PRO A 17 20.06 -11.39 -25.13
C PRO A 17 21.17 -12.24 -25.73
N ALA A 18 20.99 -12.72 -26.97
CA ALA A 18 21.98 -13.54 -27.66
C ALA A 18 23.38 -12.90 -27.68
N ALA A 19 23.43 -11.57 -27.74
CA ALA A 19 24.65 -10.77 -27.66
C ALA A 19 25.48 -11.01 -26.38
N LEU A 20 24.85 -11.29 -25.23
CA LEU A 20 25.59 -11.58 -24.00
C LEU A 20 26.34 -12.91 -24.10
N ARG A 21 25.70 -13.93 -24.68
CA ARG A 21 26.33 -15.25 -24.88
C ARG A 21 27.50 -15.16 -25.86
N GLU A 22 27.32 -14.38 -26.91
CA GLU A 22 28.36 -14.14 -27.92
C GLU A 22 29.57 -13.37 -27.35
N ALA A 23 29.33 -12.35 -26.53
CA ALA A 23 30.40 -11.60 -25.88
C ALA A 23 31.17 -12.45 -24.85
N ILE A 24 30.50 -13.36 -24.13
CA ILE A 24 31.17 -14.32 -23.23
C ILE A 24 32.05 -15.28 -24.06
N ALA A 25 31.56 -15.78 -25.19
CA ALA A 25 32.35 -16.63 -26.07
C ALA A 25 33.61 -15.91 -26.59
N GLN A 26 33.48 -14.64 -27.01
CA GLN A 26 34.63 -13.81 -27.40
C GLN A 26 35.64 -13.62 -26.26
N ALA A 27 35.18 -13.45 -25.02
CA ALA A 27 36.08 -13.32 -23.88
C ALA A 27 36.88 -14.60 -23.64
N VAL A 28 36.25 -15.77 -23.80
CA VAL A 28 36.92 -17.07 -23.71
C VAL A 28 37.96 -17.21 -24.82
N ASP A 29 37.65 -16.82 -26.06
CA ASP A 29 38.60 -16.87 -27.17
C ASP A 29 39.81 -15.95 -26.97
N PHE A 30 39.60 -14.73 -26.46
CA PHE A 30 40.69 -13.81 -26.12
C PHE A 30 41.58 -14.34 -24.99
N GLN A 31 41.00 -15.03 -24.02
CA GLN A 31 41.75 -15.68 -22.96
C GLN A 31 42.63 -16.82 -23.52
N GLN A 32 42.08 -17.67 -24.39
CA GLN A 32 42.81 -18.80 -24.98
C GLN A 32 43.92 -18.35 -25.93
N THR A 33 43.71 -17.23 -26.62
CA THR A 33 44.68 -16.67 -27.59
C THR A 33 45.67 -15.67 -26.95
N GLY A 34 45.58 -15.43 -25.63
CA GLY A 34 46.48 -14.52 -24.90
C GLY A 34 46.31 -13.04 -25.23
N GLN A 35 45.16 -12.63 -25.78
CA GLN A 35 44.85 -11.25 -26.18
C GLN A 35 44.38 -10.39 -24.98
N TRP A 36 45.23 -10.27 -23.96
CA TRP A 36 44.90 -9.59 -22.69
C TRP A 36 44.45 -8.13 -22.87
N HIS A 37 45.03 -7.40 -23.82
CA HIS A 37 44.68 -6.00 -24.12
C HIS A 37 43.26 -5.83 -24.66
N ARG A 38 42.67 -6.87 -25.25
CA ARG A 38 41.27 -6.88 -25.71
C ARG A 38 40.33 -7.50 -24.67
N LEU A 39 40.83 -8.45 -23.89
CA LEU A 39 40.06 -9.11 -22.85
C LEU A 39 39.63 -8.14 -21.74
N GLY A 40 40.54 -7.32 -21.22
CA GLY A 40 40.25 -6.38 -20.13
C GLY A 40 39.06 -5.46 -20.44
N PRO A 41 39.10 -4.68 -21.54
CA PRO A 41 38.00 -3.80 -21.93
C PRO A 41 36.68 -4.55 -22.21
N LEU A 42 36.75 -5.78 -22.72
CA LEU A 42 35.55 -6.60 -22.95
C LEU A 42 34.91 -7.04 -21.63
N LEU A 43 35.71 -7.46 -20.65
CA LEU A 43 35.23 -7.82 -19.31
C LEU A 43 34.63 -6.60 -18.61
N ASP A 44 35.30 -5.45 -18.63
CA ASP A 44 34.77 -4.20 -18.07
C ASP A 44 33.42 -3.83 -18.70
N ALA A 45 33.30 -3.99 -20.03
CA ALA A 45 32.04 -3.73 -20.74
C ALA A 45 30.93 -4.70 -20.32
N LEU A 46 31.26 -5.99 -20.14
CA LEU A 46 30.32 -7.01 -19.69
C LEU A 46 29.84 -6.78 -18.26
N GLU A 47 30.75 -6.45 -17.35
CA GLU A 47 30.44 -6.11 -15.96
C GLU A 47 29.52 -4.88 -15.89
N ASN A 48 29.86 -3.83 -16.64
CA ASN A 48 29.03 -2.63 -16.71
C ASN A 48 27.63 -2.90 -17.30
N ALA A 49 27.54 -3.74 -18.32
CA ALA A 49 26.25 -4.14 -18.89
C ALA A 49 25.41 -4.94 -17.88
N ALA A 50 26.01 -5.91 -17.20
CA ALA A 50 25.34 -6.71 -16.17
C ALA A 50 24.85 -5.85 -15.00
N ALA A 51 25.68 -4.91 -14.52
CA ALA A 51 25.31 -3.98 -13.46
C ALA A 51 24.11 -3.10 -13.85
N LYS A 52 24.07 -2.61 -15.09
CA LYS A 52 22.94 -1.84 -15.63
C LYS A 52 21.66 -2.67 -15.67
N GLU A 53 21.71 -3.90 -16.17
CA GLU A 53 20.53 -4.77 -16.20
C GLU A 53 20.02 -5.13 -14.81
N LEU A 54 20.93 -5.43 -13.87
CA LEU A 54 20.57 -5.68 -12.50
C LEU A 54 19.90 -4.46 -11.85
N GLY A 55 20.40 -3.25 -12.13
CA GLY A 55 19.77 -2.00 -11.72
C GLY A 55 18.34 -1.87 -12.26
N ARG A 56 18.15 -2.11 -13.55
CA ARG A 56 16.82 -2.09 -14.19
C ARG A 56 15.86 -3.11 -13.58
N ALA A 57 16.31 -4.34 -13.38
CA ALA A 57 15.49 -5.41 -12.79
C ALA A 57 15.08 -5.08 -11.34
N ARG A 58 16.00 -4.55 -10.53
CA ARG A 58 15.71 -4.12 -9.15
C ARG A 58 14.72 -2.96 -9.11
N GLN A 59 14.84 -2.01 -10.04
CA GLN A 59 13.90 -0.90 -10.14
C GLN A 59 12.50 -1.39 -10.49
N ALA A 60 12.37 -2.24 -11.51
CA ALA A 60 11.09 -2.83 -11.90
C ALA A 60 10.45 -3.65 -10.76
N LEU A 61 11.26 -4.45 -10.04
CA LEU A 61 10.78 -5.17 -8.86
C LEU A 61 10.28 -4.21 -7.77
N THR A 62 11.00 -3.13 -7.52
CA THR A 62 10.62 -2.13 -6.51
C THR A 62 9.29 -1.48 -6.86
N GLU A 63 9.10 -1.10 -8.13
CA GLU A 63 7.85 -0.49 -8.62
C GLU A 63 6.62 -1.38 -8.41
N VAL A 64 6.79 -2.70 -8.54
CA VAL A 64 5.70 -3.67 -8.28
C VAL A 64 5.55 -3.96 -6.79
N ALA A 65 6.65 -4.14 -6.05
CA ALA A 65 6.62 -4.57 -4.66
C ALA A 65 6.11 -3.47 -3.70
N GLN A 66 6.49 -2.20 -3.93
CA GLN A 66 6.11 -1.08 -3.08
C GLN A 66 4.59 -0.91 -2.89
N PRO A 67 3.77 -0.80 -3.96
CA PRO A 67 2.33 -0.64 -3.77
C PRO A 67 1.67 -1.88 -3.15
N LEU A 68 2.20 -3.09 -3.39
CA LEU A 68 1.71 -4.31 -2.74
C LEU A 68 1.97 -4.30 -1.22
N ALA A 69 3.16 -3.84 -0.80
CA ALA A 69 3.50 -3.67 0.61
C ALA A 69 2.55 -2.66 1.28
N VAL A 70 2.28 -1.52 0.64
CA VAL A 70 1.31 -0.55 1.14
C VAL A 70 -0.10 -1.15 1.26
N ARG A 71 -0.55 -1.96 0.29
CA ARG A 71 -1.84 -2.65 0.40
C ARG A 71 -1.87 -3.59 1.62
N ALA A 72 -0.82 -4.35 1.85
CA ALA A 72 -0.72 -5.26 2.99
C ALA A 72 -0.75 -4.50 4.32
N GLU A 73 -0.02 -3.38 4.42
CA GLU A 73 -0.03 -2.53 5.60
C GLU A 73 -1.43 -1.96 5.90
N LEU A 74 -2.11 -1.41 4.88
CA LEU A 74 -3.46 -0.86 5.05
C LEU A 74 -4.47 -1.93 5.49
N ARG A 75 -4.36 -3.15 4.96
CA ARG A 75 -5.19 -4.29 5.39
C ARG A 75 -4.91 -4.64 6.86
N GLY A 76 -3.65 -4.73 7.26
CA GLY A 76 -3.26 -4.99 8.65
C GLY A 76 -3.80 -3.92 9.61
N ARG A 77 -3.71 -2.64 9.22
CA ARG A 77 -4.27 -1.51 10.00
C ARG A 77 -5.78 -1.60 10.12
N LEU A 78 -6.49 -1.94 9.05
CA LEU A 78 -7.94 -2.10 9.08
C LEU A 78 -8.38 -3.21 10.05
N GLU A 79 -7.72 -4.37 10.01
CA GLU A 79 -8.02 -5.48 10.93
C GLU A 79 -7.69 -5.12 12.39
N ALA A 80 -6.61 -4.39 12.64
CA ALA A 80 -6.28 -3.90 13.98
C ALA A 80 -7.37 -2.93 14.52
N TYR A 81 -7.88 -2.04 13.68
CA TYR A 81 -8.98 -1.15 14.06
C TYR A 81 -10.31 -1.88 14.23
N LYS A 82 -10.57 -2.95 13.45
CA LYS A 82 -11.74 -3.81 13.67
C LYS A 82 -11.69 -4.47 15.05
N ALA A 83 -10.54 -5.01 15.44
CA ALA A 83 -10.34 -5.56 16.79
C ALA A 83 -10.54 -4.49 17.87
N MET A 84 -10.08 -3.26 17.63
CA MET A 84 -10.31 -2.12 18.53
C MET A 84 -11.80 -1.79 18.66
N ALA A 85 -12.56 -1.75 17.55
CA ALA A 85 -14.00 -1.49 17.56
C ALA A 85 -14.76 -2.52 18.40
N ALA A 86 -14.43 -3.80 18.26
CA ALA A 86 -15.00 -4.88 19.07
C ALA A 86 -14.72 -4.69 20.57
N ARG A 87 -13.48 -4.33 20.93
CA ARG A 87 -13.11 -4.06 22.33
C ARG A 87 -13.84 -2.85 22.93
N LEU A 88 -14.18 -1.86 22.11
CA LEU A 88 -14.92 -0.66 22.52
C LEU A 88 -16.44 -0.85 22.50
N GLY A 89 -16.95 -2.02 22.08
CA GLY A 89 -18.39 -2.26 21.94
C GLY A 89 -19.03 -1.50 20.76
N LEU A 90 -18.23 -0.93 19.86
CA LEU A 90 -18.68 -0.13 18.72
C LEU A 90 -18.83 -0.96 17.43
N ALA A 91 -18.64 -2.28 17.50
CA ALA A 91 -18.63 -3.14 16.32
C ALA A 91 -19.99 -3.19 15.59
N GLU A 92 -21.09 -2.98 16.32
CA GLU A 92 -22.46 -2.99 15.78
C GLU A 92 -22.96 -1.58 15.41
N ASP A 93 -22.18 -0.53 15.69
CA ASP A 93 -22.56 0.83 15.31
C ASP A 93 -22.67 0.92 13.78
N PRO A 94 -23.84 1.29 13.22
CA PRO A 94 -24.04 1.37 11.77
C PRO A 94 -23.00 2.24 11.06
N GLU A 95 -22.55 3.32 11.69
CA GLU A 95 -21.56 4.25 11.15
C GLU A 95 -20.15 3.64 11.09
N VAL A 96 -19.86 2.74 12.02
CA VAL A 96 -18.59 2.00 12.11
C VAL A 96 -18.60 0.84 11.11
N VAL A 97 -19.70 0.10 11.02
CA VAL A 97 -19.91 -1.00 10.07
C VAL A 97 -19.81 -0.50 8.63
N GLU A 98 -20.52 0.58 8.27
CA GLU A 98 -20.50 1.13 6.91
C GLU A 98 -19.07 1.51 6.49
N ARG A 99 -18.32 2.16 7.38
CA ARG A 99 -16.95 2.58 7.11
C ARG A 99 -15.98 1.42 7.00
N PHE A 100 -16.16 0.40 7.84
CA PHE A 100 -15.39 -0.83 7.74
C PHE A 100 -15.62 -1.50 6.38
N GLU A 101 -16.87 -1.71 5.98
CA GLU A 101 -17.21 -2.38 4.72
C GLU A 101 -16.70 -1.58 3.51
N LYS A 102 -16.79 -0.25 3.54
CA LYS A 102 -16.23 0.60 2.49
C LYS A 102 -14.71 0.49 2.36
N ALA A 103 -13.98 0.48 3.48
CA ALA A 103 -12.54 0.30 3.49
C ALA A 103 -12.14 -1.11 3.01
N ARG A 104 -12.86 -2.13 3.47
CA ARG A 104 -12.67 -3.53 3.07
C ARG A 104 -12.90 -3.72 1.57
N TRP A 105 -13.99 -3.18 1.03
CA TRP A 105 -14.29 -3.26 -0.40
C TRP A 105 -13.16 -2.67 -1.24
N LEU A 106 -12.70 -1.45 -0.93
CA LEU A 106 -11.61 -0.79 -1.64
C LEU A 106 -10.31 -1.60 -1.59
N LEU A 107 -9.93 -2.12 -0.43
CA LEU A 107 -8.65 -2.84 -0.24
C LEU A 107 -8.64 -4.27 -0.78
N TRP A 108 -9.80 -4.91 -0.95
CA TRP A 108 -9.91 -6.27 -1.50
C TRP A 108 -10.37 -6.31 -2.96
N SER A 109 -10.77 -5.18 -3.54
CA SER A 109 -11.06 -5.05 -4.98
C SER A 109 -9.79 -5.08 -5.85
N ALA A 110 -9.98 -5.38 -7.13
CA ALA A 110 -9.00 -5.19 -8.19
C ALA A 110 -9.70 -4.51 -9.39
N PRO A 111 -9.17 -3.39 -9.92
CA PRO A 111 -7.97 -2.66 -9.51
C PRO A 111 -8.13 -1.95 -8.14
N CYS A 112 -7.04 -1.85 -7.38
CA CYS A 112 -7.06 -1.24 -6.03
C CYS A 112 -6.50 0.19 -6.09
N ASP A 113 -7.31 1.17 -5.68
CA ASP A 113 -6.84 2.54 -5.44
C ASP A 113 -6.35 2.68 -3.99
N LEU A 114 -5.02 2.71 -3.81
CA LEU A 114 -4.40 2.82 -2.48
C LEU A 114 -4.69 4.15 -1.80
N ARG A 115 -4.89 5.23 -2.56
CA ARG A 115 -5.21 6.54 -2.00
C ARG A 115 -6.62 6.53 -1.41
N ALA A 116 -7.59 6.03 -2.18
CA ALA A 116 -8.96 5.87 -1.71
C ALA A 116 -9.03 4.89 -0.51
N GLY A 117 -8.28 3.78 -0.59
CA GLY A 117 -8.18 2.81 0.51
C GLY A 117 -7.61 3.42 1.79
N ALA A 118 -6.50 4.17 1.70
CA ALA A 118 -5.90 4.85 2.85
C ALA A 118 -6.84 5.87 3.49
N GLU A 119 -7.57 6.63 2.67
CA GLU A 119 -8.55 7.60 3.14
C GLU A 119 -9.75 6.93 3.85
N ALA A 120 -10.22 5.80 3.31
CA ALA A 120 -11.29 5.01 3.93
C ALA A 120 -10.86 4.44 5.29
N VAL A 121 -9.64 3.89 5.39
CA VAL A 121 -9.07 3.43 6.67
C VAL A 121 -8.95 4.57 7.68
N ALA A 122 -8.52 5.77 7.24
CA ALA A 122 -8.43 6.94 8.12
C ALA A 122 -9.82 7.44 8.60
N ARG A 123 -10.85 7.34 7.75
CA ARG A 123 -12.24 7.64 8.14
C ARG A 123 -12.76 6.64 9.17
N PHE A 124 -12.51 5.34 8.95
CA PHE A 124 -12.87 4.31 9.92
C PHE A 124 -12.19 4.54 11.28
N GLN A 125 -10.88 4.82 11.29
CA GLN A 125 -10.16 5.15 12.51
C GLN A 125 -10.76 6.37 13.25
N ARG A 126 -11.20 7.40 12.51
CA ARG A 126 -11.84 8.59 13.10
C ARG A 126 -13.19 8.26 13.73
N ALA A 127 -13.99 7.39 13.13
CA ALA A 127 -15.27 6.95 13.69
C ALA A 127 -15.09 6.25 15.04
N LEU A 128 -14.01 5.48 15.22
CA LEU A 128 -13.70 4.83 16.50
C LEU A 128 -13.26 5.80 17.61
N ARG A 129 -12.87 7.03 17.26
CA ARG A 129 -12.43 8.07 18.22
C ARG A 129 -13.51 9.08 18.55
N ALA A 130 -14.53 9.20 17.71
CA ALA A 130 -15.63 10.15 17.90
C ALA A 130 -16.54 9.88 19.12
N PRO A 131 -16.71 8.67 19.68
CA PRO A 131 -17.73 8.46 20.72
C PRO A 131 -17.32 8.92 22.12
N GLU A 132 -16.25 9.71 22.29
CA GLU A 132 -15.88 10.25 23.60
C GLU A 132 -16.67 11.47 24.08
N ARG A 133 -17.59 12.10 23.31
CA ARG A 133 -18.45 13.18 23.87
C ARG A 133 -19.82 13.34 23.21
N GLN A 134 -20.85 12.97 23.96
CA GLN A 134 -22.00 13.85 24.19
C GLN A 134 -22.41 13.68 25.68
N PRO A 135 -22.07 14.58 26.60
CA PRO A 135 -22.82 14.68 27.84
C PRO A 135 -24.24 15.10 27.47
N GLU A 136 -25.21 14.27 27.81
CA GLU A 136 -26.64 14.54 27.74
C GLU A 136 -26.90 15.94 28.36
N PRO A 137 -27.53 16.90 27.64
CA PRO A 137 -27.94 18.14 28.29
C PRO A 137 -29.01 17.76 29.32
N ALA A 138 -28.64 17.89 30.60
CA ALA A 138 -29.53 17.71 31.73
C ALA A 138 -30.82 18.50 31.49
N GLN A 139 -31.94 17.77 31.47
CA GLN A 139 -33.27 18.35 31.51
C GLN A 139 -33.38 19.10 32.85
N THR A 140 -33.17 20.41 32.81
CA THR A 140 -33.64 21.29 33.88
C THR A 140 -35.14 21.40 33.70
N GLU A 141 -35.87 20.54 34.40
CA GLU A 141 -37.27 20.77 34.72
C GLU A 141 -37.35 22.10 35.45
N ASP A 142 -37.95 23.08 34.79
CA ASP A 142 -38.34 24.36 35.38
C ASP A 142 -39.87 24.33 35.56
N PRO A 143 -40.40 24.14 36.78
CA PRO A 143 -41.80 24.38 37.05
C PRO A 143 -41.92 25.79 37.61
N ALA A 144 -42.02 26.78 36.72
CA ALA A 144 -42.44 28.12 37.08
C ALA A 144 -43.50 28.61 36.10
N GLN A 145 -44.77 28.48 36.51
CA GLN A 145 -45.96 29.30 36.21
C GLN A 145 -47.17 28.47 36.68
N GLY A 146 -47.97 28.81 37.69
CA GLY A 146 -48.39 30.09 38.21
C GLY A 146 -49.90 30.15 38.04
N GLU A 147 -50.69 30.22 39.11
CA GLU A 147 -52.02 30.88 39.09
C GLU A 147 -52.64 30.98 40.49
N GLU A 148 -52.67 32.22 40.91
CA GLU A 148 -53.55 32.91 41.85
C GLU A 148 -55.04 32.54 41.65
N THR A 149 -55.72 32.07 42.70
CA THR A 149 -57.20 32.15 42.81
C THR A 149 -57.63 32.34 44.28
N ASP A 150 -58.05 33.57 44.58
CA ASP A 150 -59.22 34.02 45.36
C ASP A 150 -59.70 33.24 46.62
N GLY A 151 -59.89 33.97 47.73
CA GLY A 151 -60.57 33.52 48.96
C GLY A 151 -60.15 34.23 50.25
#